data_AF-A0A1N6FFM6-F1
#
_entry.id   AF-A0A1N6FFM6-F1
#
_cell.length_a   1.000
_cell.length_b   1.000
_cell.length_c   1.000
_cell.angle_alpha   90.00
_cell.angle_beta   90.00
_cell.angle_gamma   90.00
#
_symmetry.space_group_name_H-M   'P 1'
#
loop_
_entity.id
_entity.type
_entity.pdbx_description
1 polymer ?
#
loop_
_entity_poly.entity_id
_entity_poly.type
_entity_poly.pdbx_seq_one_letter_code
_entity_poly.pdbx_strand_id
1 'polypeptide(L)'
;MIDERNRRRASFQEVTSIQLADGQQWWLPHVAINSGDPLLFSLHKAVISADNDRERLRDELALTMVLLSRNYDLSPEVYPEILGFRPGDPARDELQTVIRRLVGATPTPAPRPELIPNFDRKPRPVGRWGLSAASESLKRVRSRWSLRSQ
;
A
#
# COMPACT_ATOMS: atom_id res chain seq x y z
N MET A 1 -3.15 -30.65 -4.87
CA MET A 1 -1.91 -29.98 -5.27
C MET A 1 -2.22 -29.00 -6.38
N ILE A 2 -2.36 -27.74 -6.00
CA ILE A 2 -2.69 -26.63 -6.88
C ILE A 2 -1.45 -26.25 -7.70
N ASP A 3 -1.58 -26.07 -9.01
CA ASP A 3 -0.47 -25.56 -9.82
C ASP A 3 -0.35 -24.04 -9.67
N GLU A 4 0.68 -23.58 -8.95
CA GLU A 4 0.98 -22.16 -8.69
C GLU A 4 1.09 -21.35 -9.98
N ARG A 5 1.73 -21.91 -11.02
CA ARG A 5 2.06 -21.18 -12.25
C ARG A 5 0.81 -20.84 -13.04
N ASN A 6 -0.13 -21.79 -13.10
CA ASN A 6 -1.41 -21.59 -13.79
C ASN A 6 -2.33 -20.61 -13.05
N ARG A 7 -2.00 -20.26 -11.80
CA ARG A 7 -2.78 -19.31 -10.98
C ARG A 7 -2.20 -17.90 -10.98
N ARG A 8 -1.05 -17.66 -11.60
CA ARG A 8 -0.43 -16.32 -11.65
C ARG A 8 -1.34 -15.35 -12.40
N ARG A 9 -1.56 -14.16 -11.83
CA ARG A 9 -2.22 -13.04 -12.50
C ARG A 9 -1.27 -12.37 -13.50
N ALA A 10 -1.81 -11.58 -14.42
CA ALA A 10 -1.02 -10.77 -15.34
C ALA A 10 -0.13 -9.73 -14.61
N SER A 11 -0.51 -9.32 -13.39
CA SER A 11 0.21 -8.37 -12.54
C SER A 11 1.21 -9.01 -11.58
N PHE A 12 1.60 -10.26 -11.82
CA PHE A 12 2.43 -11.06 -10.93
C PHE A 12 3.82 -10.44 -10.67
N GLN A 13 4.29 -10.52 -9.42
CA GLN A 13 5.56 -9.97 -8.96
C GLN A 13 6.39 -11.01 -8.18
N GLU A 14 7.62 -11.27 -8.61
CA GLU A 14 8.57 -12.21 -7.98
C GLU A 14 9.48 -11.47 -6.99
N VAL A 15 8.96 -11.12 -5.80
CA VAL A 15 9.70 -10.28 -4.83
C VAL A 15 10.19 -11.09 -3.65
N THR A 16 9.30 -11.77 -2.93
CA THR A 16 9.67 -12.59 -1.77
C THR A 16 9.05 -13.96 -1.92
N SER A 17 9.90 -14.98 -2.04
CA SER A 17 9.44 -16.36 -2.10
C SER A 17 9.31 -16.97 -0.71
N ILE A 18 8.26 -17.73 -0.49
CA ILE A 18 7.99 -18.46 0.75
C ILE A 18 7.50 -19.87 0.43
N GLN A 19 7.79 -20.85 1.28
CA GLN A 19 7.14 -22.16 1.21
C GLN A 19 5.82 -22.13 1.97
N LEU A 20 4.76 -22.69 1.39
CA LEU A 20 3.44 -22.79 2.00
C LEU A 20 3.11 -24.23 2.44
N ALA A 21 1.95 -24.43 3.07
CA ALA A 21 1.56 -25.71 3.68
C ALA A 21 1.41 -26.86 2.67
N ASP A 22 1.21 -26.53 1.40
CA ASP A 22 1.19 -27.49 0.29
C ASP A 22 2.59 -27.96 -0.15
N GLY A 23 3.64 -27.45 0.51
CA GLY A 23 5.03 -27.75 0.21
C GLY A 23 5.58 -27.01 -1.01
N GLN A 24 4.78 -26.18 -1.69
CA GLN A 24 5.20 -25.43 -2.87
C GLN A 24 5.74 -24.05 -2.50
N GLN A 25 6.52 -23.47 -3.41
CA GLN A 25 7.06 -22.13 -3.28
C GLN A 25 6.12 -21.11 -3.93
N TRP A 26 5.71 -20.12 -3.15
CA TRP A 26 4.79 -19.05 -3.54
C TRP A 26 5.50 -17.70 -3.42
N TRP A 27 5.06 -16.71 -4.19
CA TRP A 27 5.66 -15.38 -4.23
C TRP A 27 4.71 -14.33 -3.66
N LEU A 28 5.18 -13.56 -2.69
CA LEU A 28 4.49 -12.38 -2.20
C LEU A 28 4.91 -11.13 -3.01
N PRO A 29 3.96 -10.24 -3.34
CA PRO A 29 4.25 -9.00 -4.06
C PRO A 29 4.96 -7.99 -3.16
N HIS A 30 5.52 -6.94 -3.78
CA HIS A 30 6.06 -5.83 -3.02
C HIS A 30 4.94 -5.05 -2.31
N VAL A 31 5.15 -4.74 -1.03
CA VAL A 31 4.21 -3.96 -0.21
C VAL A 31 4.67 -2.51 -0.18
N ALA A 32 4.10 -1.68 -1.05
CA ALA A 32 4.25 -0.23 -0.93
C ALA A 32 3.10 0.32 -0.06
N ILE A 33 3.41 0.80 1.15
CA ILE A 33 2.43 1.43 2.06
C ILE A 33 1.77 2.66 1.39
N ASN A 34 2.46 3.29 0.44
CA ASN A 34 1.96 4.41 -0.35
C ASN A 34 1.16 3.99 -1.60
N SER A 35 0.80 2.70 -1.74
CA SER A 35 0.11 2.18 -2.94
C SER A 35 -1.31 2.76 -3.14
N GLY A 36 -1.82 3.54 -2.19
CA GLY A 36 -3.18 4.10 -2.25
C GLY A 36 -4.27 3.05 -2.08
N ASP A 37 -3.92 1.80 -1.72
CA ASP A 37 -4.89 0.74 -1.40
C ASP A 37 -5.33 0.85 0.08
N PRO A 38 -6.58 1.23 0.36
CA PRO A 38 -7.07 1.38 1.72
C PRO A 38 -7.14 0.05 2.49
N LEU A 39 -7.41 -1.07 1.81
CA LEU A 39 -7.53 -2.38 2.43
C LEU A 39 -6.15 -2.86 2.91
N LEU A 40 -5.15 -2.79 2.03
CA LEU A 40 -3.79 -3.17 2.39
C LEU A 40 -3.24 -2.30 3.51
N PHE A 41 -3.49 -0.99 3.45
CA PHE A 41 -3.07 -0.06 4.51
C PHE A 41 -3.73 -0.39 5.86
N SER A 42 -5.04 -0.65 5.88
CA SER A 42 -5.76 -1.02 7.09
C SER A 42 -5.25 -2.33 7.69
N LEU A 43 -5.01 -3.36 6.87
CA LEU A 43 -4.46 -4.64 7.36
C LEU A 43 -3.05 -4.49 7.90
N HIS A 44 -2.19 -3.73 7.21
CA HIS A 44 -0.85 -3.43 7.70
C HIS A 44 -0.90 -2.73 9.06
N LYS A 45 -1.80 -1.74 9.23
CA LYS A 45 -1.99 -1.04 10.50
C LYS A 45 -2.53 -1.99 11.59
N ALA A 46 -3.46 -2.88 11.26
CA ALA A 46 -4.02 -3.86 12.18
C ALA A 46 -2.94 -4.79 12.75
N VAL A 47 -2.09 -5.35 11.88
CA VAL A 47 -0.95 -6.20 12.31
C VAL A 47 -0.02 -5.47 13.28
N ILE A 48 0.27 -4.18 13.04
CA ILE A 48 1.13 -3.37 13.93
C ILE A 48 0.43 -3.07 15.27
N SER A 49 -0.87 -2.82 15.24
CA SER A 49 -1.63 -2.30 16.38
C SER A 49 -2.30 -3.41 17.21
N ALA A 50 -2.10 -4.68 16.86
CA ALA A 50 -2.74 -5.80 17.54
C ALA A 50 -2.33 -5.89 19.02
N ASP A 51 -3.32 -5.98 19.91
CA ASP A 51 -3.11 -5.94 21.36
C ASP A 51 -2.61 -7.26 21.93
N ASN A 52 -2.83 -8.36 21.21
CA ASN A 52 -2.48 -9.71 21.64
C ASN A 52 -2.07 -10.60 20.46
N ASP A 53 -1.44 -11.74 20.79
CA ASP A 53 -0.94 -12.69 19.78
C ASP A 53 -2.05 -13.26 18.89
N ARG A 54 -3.24 -13.52 19.43
CA ARG A 54 -4.32 -14.14 18.67
C ARG A 54 -4.88 -13.18 17.62
N GLU A 55 -5.02 -11.91 17.96
CA GLU A 55 -5.41 -10.85 17.04
C GLU A 55 -4.36 -10.65 15.95
N ARG A 56 -3.09 -10.50 16.35
CA ARG A 56 -1.96 -10.41 15.42
C ARG A 56 -1.94 -11.57 14.42
N LEU A 57 -2.12 -12.80 14.88
CA LEU A 57 -2.15 -13.98 14.01
C LEU A 57 -3.31 -13.95 13.00
N ARG A 58 -4.48 -13.42 13.40
CA ARG A 58 -5.63 -13.26 12.50
C ARG A 58 -5.35 -12.19 11.46
N ASP A 59 -4.77 -11.08 11.86
CA ASP A 59 -4.44 -9.97 10.96
C ASP A 59 -3.30 -10.34 10.00
N GLU A 60 -2.28 -11.06 10.47
CA GLU A 60 -1.20 -11.62 9.64
C GLU A 60 -1.77 -12.59 8.60
N LEU A 61 -2.72 -13.44 8.99
CA LEU A 61 -3.39 -14.36 8.07
C LEU A 61 -4.19 -13.59 7.00
N ALA A 62 -5.00 -12.61 7.41
CA ALA A 62 -5.78 -11.79 6.49
C ALA A 62 -4.88 -11.02 5.52
N LEU A 63 -3.77 -10.44 6.02
CA LEU A 63 -2.77 -9.77 5.19
C LEU A 63 -2.15 -10.75 4.19
N THR A 64 -1.76 -11.95 4.62
CA THR A 64 -1.20 -12.98 3.74
C THR A 64 -2.17 -13.34 2.61
N MET A 65 -3.46 -13.53 2.92
CA MET A 65 -4.48 -13.83 1.91
C MET A 65 -4.61 -12.72 0.86
N VAL A 66 -4.59 -11.45 1.29
CA VAL A 66 -4.64 -10.29 0.38
C VAL A 66 -3.38 -10.21 -0.48
N LEU A 67 -2.20 -10.41 0.10
CA LEU A 67 -0.95 -10.42 -0.66
C LEU A 67 -0.91 -11.52 -1.71
N LEU A 68 -1.36 -12.73 -1.37
CA LEU A 68 -1.49 -13.83 -2.33
C LEU A 68 -2.51 -13.52 -3.43
N SER A 69 -3.67 -12.95 -3.10
CA SER A 69 -4.70 -12.61 -4.09
C SER A 69 -4.24 -11.57 -5.13
N ARG A 70 -3.21 -10.78 -4.84
CA ARG A 70 -2.63 -9.81 -5.79
C ARG A 70 -1.75 -10.47 -6.84
N ASN A 71 -1.03 -11.51 -6.46
CA ASN A 71 -0.18 -12.27 -7.38
C ASN A 71 -0.94 -13.42 -8.05
N TYR A 72 -2.00 -13.93 -7.43
CA TYR A 72 -2.65 -15.16 -7.84
C TYR A 72 -4.17 -15.03 -7.91
N ASP A 73 -4.77 -15.79 -8.84
CA ASP A 73 -6.21 -15.96 -8.95
C ASP A 73 -6.68 -17.18 -8.15
N LEU A 74 -6.77 -16.98 -6.82
CA LEU A 74 -7.13 -18.02 -5.86
C LEU A 74 -8.59 -17.86 -5.45
N SER A 75 -9.32 -18.99 -5.43
CA SER A 75 -10.65 -19.03 -4.85
C SER A 75 -10.57 -19.24 -3.33
N PRO A 76 -11.59 -18.85 -2.55
CA PRO A 76 -11.59 -18.98 -1.09
C PRO A 76 -11.30 -20.40 -0.58
N GLU A 77 -11.71 -21.41 -1.34
CA GLU A 77 -11.58 -22.84 -1.00
C GLU A 77 -10.13 -23.34 -1.08
N VAL A 78 -9.26 -22.60 -1.77
CA VAL A 78 -7.84 -22.94 -1.91
C VAL A 78 -7.04 -22.56 -0.67
N TYR A 79 -7.41 -21.50 0.04
CA TYR A 79 -6.63 -21.00 1.19
C TYR A 79 -6.42 -22.04 2.30
N PRO A 80 -7.40 -22.88 2.68
CA PRO A 80 -7.16 -23.97 3.63
C PRO A 80 -6.10 -24.98 3.17
N GLU A 81 -5.97 -25.26 1.88
CA GLU A 81 -4.95 -26.19 1.36
C GLU A 81 -3.54 -25.58 1.47
N ILE A 82 -3.39 -24.28 1.13
CA ILE A 82 -2.07 -23.63 1.09
C ILE A 82 -1.66 -22.97 2.43
N LEU A 83 -2.61 -22.63 3.31
CA LEU A 83 -2.34 -22.03 4.63
C LEU A 83 -2.68 -22.97 5.80
N GLY A 84 -3.05 -24.24 5.50
CA GLY A 84 -3.41 -25.27 6.47
C GLY A 84 -2.21 -25.96 7.14
N PHE A 85 -1.29 -25.18 7.73
CA PHE A 85 -0.08 -25.70 8.37
C PHE A 85 -0.36 -26.67 9.51
N ARG A 86 0.49 -27.69 9.65
CA ARG A 86 0.45 -28.59 10.81
C ARG A 86 1.01 -27.88 12.06
N PRO A 87 0.59 -28.28 13.28
CA PRO A 87 1.23 -27.79 14.50
C PRO A 87 2.74 -28.10 14.48
N GLY A 88 3.57 -27.08 14.67
CA GLY A 88 5.03 -27.20 14.64
C GLY A 88 5.68 -27.21 13.24
N ASP A 89 4.92 -26.91 12.19
CA ASP A 89 5.43 -26.81 10.83
C ASP A 89 6.36 -25.57 10.67
N PRO A 90 7.64 -25.74 10.32
CA PRO A 90 8.58 -24.62 10.19
C PRO A 90 8.18 -23.63 9.08
N ALA A 91 7.43 -24.06 8.06
CA ALA A 91 6.98 -23.17 6.98
C ALA A 91 6.02 -22.08 7.51
N ARG A 92 5.27 -22.39 8.58
CA ARG A 92 4.42 -21.40 9.27
C ARG A 92 5.27 -20.30 9.90
N ASP A 93 6.33 -20.67 10.61
CA ASP A 93 7.20 -19.73 11.31
C ASP A 93 7.98 -18.85 10.32
N GLU A 94 8.39 -19.44 9.19
CA GLU A 94 9.00 -18.71 8.06
C GLU A 94 8.01 -17.68 7.48
N LEU A 95 6.79 -18.10 7.15
CA LEU A 95 5.74 -17.20 6.66
C LEU A 95 5.52 -16.03 7.63
N GLN A 96 5.35 -16.32 8.93
CA GLN A 96 5.15 -15.27 9.94
C GLN A 96 6.34 -14.32 10.02
N THR A 97 7.57 -14.84 9.97
CA THR A 97 8.79 -14.03 9.96
C THR A 97 8.83 -13.10 8.75
N VAL A 98 8.45 -13.60 7.57
CA VAL A 98 8.38 -12.80 6.34
C VAL A 98 7.31 -11.72 6.44
N ILE A 99 6.11 -12.06 6.89
CA ILE A 99 5.02 -11.07 7.04
C ILE A 99 5.42 -9.98 8.04
N ARG A 100 6.00 -10.35 9.18
CA ARG A 100 6.48 -9.38 10.17
C ARG A 100 7.60 -8.51 9.63
N ARG A 101 8.50 -9.06 8.80
CA ARG A 101 9.52 -8.26 8.11
C ARG A 101 8.90 -7.29 7.12
N LEU A 102 7.91 -7.72 6.35
CA LEU A 102 7.21 -6.85 5.38
C LEU A 102 6.48 -5.70 6.08
N VAL A 103 5.87 -5.97 7.24
CA VAL A 103 5.14 -4.97 8.02
C VAL A 103 6.07 -4.07 8.83
N GLY A 104 7.16 -4.63 9.37
CA GLY A 104 8.15 -3.93 10.17
C GLY A 104 9.20 -3.17 9.36
N ALA A 105 9.30 -3.42 8.05
CA ALA A 105 10.12 -2.63 7.15
C ALA A 105 9.52 -1.22 7.08
N THR A 106 10.03 -0.32 7.91
CA THR A 106 9.74 1.11 7.83
C THR A 106 9.93 1.53 6.37
N PRO A 107 8.93 2.15 5.73
CA PRO A 107 9.11 2.60 4.36
C PRO A 107 10.32 3.52 4.37
N THR A 108 11.40 3.11 3.69
CA THR A 108 12.54 4.00 3.48
C THR A 108 11.93 5.23 2.82
N PRO A 109 11.95 6.40 3.48
CA PRO A 109 11.33 7.58 2.90
C PRO A 109 11.99 7.74 1.54
N ALA A 110 11.19 7.74 0.48
CA ALA A 110 11.68 8.05 -0.85
C ALA A 110 12.55 9.30 -0.70
N PRO A 111 13.78 9.32 -1.25
CA PRO A 111 14.62 10.50 -1.16
C PRO A 111 13.75 11.65 -1.61
N ARG A 112 13.43 12.58 -0.68
CA ARG A 112 12.71 13.79 -1.05
C ARG A 112 13.51 14.32 -2.22
N PRO A 113 12.91 14.57 -3.40
CA PRO A 113 13.65 15.21 -4.47
C PRO A 113 14.28 16.42 -3.81
N GLU A 114 15.61 16.43 -3.73
CA GLU A 114 16.33 17.58 -3.22
C GLU A 114 15.69 18.74 -3.97
N LEU A 115 15.09 19.66 -3.21
CA LEU A 115 14.76 20.97 -3.74
C LEU A 115 16.10 21.52 -4.17
N ILE A 116 16.51 21.23 -5.42
CA ILE A 116 17.67 21.83 -6.04
C ILE A 116 17.40 23.31 -5.85
N PRO A 117 18.17 24.00 -4.98
CA PRO A 117 17.93 25.40 -4.77
C PRO A 117 18.13 26.00 -6.14
N ASN A 118 17.06 26.60 -6.64
CA ASN A 118 16.99 27.05 -8.03
C ASN A 118 17.84 28.33 -8.12
N PHE A 119 19.17 28.16 -8.05
CA PHE A 119 20.17 29.24 -8.07
C PHE A 119 20.21 29.93 -9.44
N ASP A 120 19.60 29.33 -10.46
CA ASP A 120 19.43 29.91 -11.79
C ASP A 120 18.21 30.83 -11.95
N ARG A 121 17.47 31.09 -10.86
CA ARG A 121 16.52 32.21 -10.89
C ARG A 121 17.30 33.52 -10.91
N LYS A 122 17.55 34.04 -12.13
CA LYS A 122 17.91 35.44 -12.34
C LYS A 122 16.98 36.31 -11.47
N PRO A 123 17.52 37.29 -10.73
CA PRO A 123 16.70 38.20 -9.94
C PRO A 123 15.63 38.75 -10.88
N ARG A 124 14.36 38.58 -10.51
CA ARG A 124 13.28 39.25 -11.25
C ARG A 124 13.65 40.73 -11.27
N PRO A 125 13.69 41.38 -12.44
CA PRO A 125 13.86 42.82 -12.48
C PRO A 125 12.79 43.40 -11.56
N VAL A 126 13.19 44.36 -10.73
CA VAL A 126 12.29 45.16 -9.89
C VAL A 126 11.49 46.06 -10.84
N GLY A 127 10.63 45.43 -11.63
CA GLY A 127 9.68 46.07 -12.50
C GLY A 127 8.64 46.69 -11.60
N ARG A 128 8.70 48.02 -11.52
CA ARG A 128 7.70 48.98 -11.08
C ARG A 128 6.26 48.54 -11.42
N TRP A 129 5.68 47.65 -10.64
CA TRP A 129 4.24 47.40 -10.66
C TRP A 129 3.56 48.51 -9.87
N GLY A 130 2.97 49.43 -10.63
CA GLY A 130 2.06 50.42 -10.11
C GLY A 130 0.92 49.75 -9.34
N LEU A 131 0.59 50.36 -8.20
CA LEU A 131 -0.65 50.17 -7.48
C LEU A 131 -1.81 50.64 -8.36
N SER A 132 -2.33 49.79 -9.25
CA SER A 132 -3.63 49.98 -9.90
C SER A 132 -4.04 48.73 -10.67
N ALA A 133 -4.77 47.81 -10.01
CA ALA A 133 -5.70 46.86 -10.65
C ALA A 133 -6.37 45.87 -9.67
N ALA A 134 -6.10 45.91 -8.36
CA ALA A 134 -6.74 45.01 -7.40
C ALA A 134 -8.03 45.60 -6.81
N SER A 135 -9.02 45.95 -7.64
CA SER A 135 -10.35 46.38 -7.14
C SER A 135 -11.55 45.79 -7.88
N GLU A 136 -11.41 45.18 -9.06
CA GLU A 136 -12.59 44.71 -9.82
C GLU A 136 -12.87 43.21 -9.76
N SER A 137 -11.91 42.37 -9.42
CA SER A 137 -12.07 40.90 -9.52
C SER A 137 -12.86 40.27 -8.36
N LEU A 138 -13.04 40.98 -7.24
CA LEU A 138 -13.79 40.48 -6.08
C LEU A 138 -15.30 40.77 -6.13
N LYS A 139 -15.79 41.54 -7.11
CA LYS A 139 -17.25 41.79 -7.26
C LYS A 139 -17.98 40.72 -8.07
N ARG A 140 -17.29 39.87 -8.85
CA ARG A 140 -17.97 38.89 -9.74
C ARG A 140 -18.25 37.52 -9.13
N VAL A 141 -17.67 37.17 -7.98
CA VAL A 141 -17.90 35.86 -7.35
C VAL A 141 -19.10 35.87 -6.38
N ARG A 142 -19.51 37.04 -5.89
CA ARG A 142 -20.56 37.14 -4.86
C ARG A 142 -21.99 37.13 -5.38
N SER A 143 -22.21 37.21 -6.70
CA SER A 143 -23.56 37.28 -7.29
C SER A 143 -24.15 35.91 -7.68
N ARG A 144 -23.42 34.80 -7.51
CA ARG A 144 -23.88 33.48 -8.01
C ARG A 144 -24.55 32.57 -6.96
N TRP A 145 -24.69 33.03 -5.71
CA TRP A 145 -25.23 32.24 -4.59
C TRP A 145 -26.59 32.72 -4.04
N SER A 146 -27.28 33.65 -4.73
CA SER A 146 -28.56 34.22 -4.24
C SER A 146 -29.81 33.79 -5.03
N LEU A 147 -29.73 32.82 -5.94
CA LEU A 147 -30.85 32.43 -6.82
C LEU A 147 -31.32 30.98 -6.64
N ARG A 148 -31.06 30.36 -5.49
CA ARG A 148 -31.49 28.98 -5.20
C ARG A 148 -32.37 28.84 -3.96
N SER A 149 -33.18 29.86 -3.71
CA SER A 149 -34.17 29.86 -2.64
C SER A 149 -35.40 30.67 -3.06
N GLN A 150 -36.09 30.21 -4.10
CA GLN A 150 -37.52 30.38 -4.30
C GLN A 150 -38.07 29.11 -4.93
#